data_AF-A0A3S4FNA2-F1
#
_entry.id   AF-A0A3S4FNA2-F1
#
_cell.length_a   1.000
_cell.length_b   1.000
_cell.length_c   1.000
_cell.angle_alpha   90.00
_cell.angle_beta   90.00
_cell.angle_gamma   90.00
#
_symmetry.space_group_name_H-M   'P 1'
#
loop_
_entity.id
_entity.type
_entity.pdbx_description
1 polymer ?
#
loop_
_entity_poly.entity_id
_entity_poly.type
_entity_poly.pdbx_seq_one_letter_code
_entity_poly.pdbx_strand_id
1 'polypeptide(L)'
;MANTLLIMGRRTQGDGGFNSPYSRIVALDADTQQPVSVNWQYEGDSQISQGTSFYDHNSVNRLIISADGYQSVVLNAGNIDFCPGTIITVVNNDGQLKQWGDLSTLKMYPIDEDENHDFKKVTSLSCSFAVRTDNSLYAWGNPEYGGQLKPTTLARTDIREVMPSSYAGVLRGGNSPYVEEWGVATAGNYALPDEVAAMDNIVDIVCNDNVRIALTSDGKIYAWGNPDEGALIPDDIAALDDIVAVYVNAMSVCALRSTGQIVVWGRRPRVAFFQTILLH
;
A
#
# COMPACT_ATOMS: atom_id res chain seq x y z
N MET A 1 -6.05 -36.90 -17.92
CA MET A 1 -5.83 -36.13 -16.68
C MET A 1 -5.55 -34.70 -17.10
N ALA A 2 -6.13 -33.71 -16.43
CA ALA A 2 -5.77 -32.31 -16.73
C ALA A 2 -4.34 -32.06 -16.24
N ASN A 3 -3.58 -31.25 -17.00
CA ASN A 3 -2.24 -30.83 -16.62
C ASN A 3 -2.30 -29.90 -15.40
N THR A 4 -1.16 -29.74 -14.72
CA THR A 4 -1.07 -28.91 -13.52
C THR A 4 -0.36 -27.60 -13.86
N LEU A 5 -0.94 -26.48 -13.44
CA LEU A 5 -0.28 -25.17 -13.50
C LEU A 5 0.62 -24.99 -12.28
N LEU A 6 1.85 -24.53 -12.52
CA LEU A 6 2.72 -23.95 -11.52
C LEU A 6 2.63 -22.42 -11.63
N ILE A 7 2.03 -21.80 -10.62
CA ILE A 7 1.89 -20.34 -10.56
C ILE A 7 2.97 -19.76 -9.64
N MET A 8 3.80 -18.88 -10.17
CA MET A 8 4.92 -18.28 -9.44
C MET A 8 4.84 -16.76 -9.45
N GLY A 9 5.29 -16.14 -8.36
CA GLY A 9 5.24 -14.69 -8.18
C GLY A 9 4.78 -14.36 -6.76
N ARG A 10 4.59 -13.07 -6.50
CA ARG A 10 4.04 -12.59 -5.23
C ARG A 10 2.68 -11.95 -5.49
N ARG A 11 1.74 -12.17 -4.58
CA ARG A 11 0.57 -11.30 -4.41
C ARG A 11 0.82 -10.55 -3.13
N THR A 12 1.48 -9.39 -3.20
CA THR A 12 1.70 -8.59 -2.00
C THR A 12 0.63 -7.50 -1.89
N GLN A 13 0.23 -7.22 -0.65
CA GLN A 13 -0.61 -6.07 -0.30
C GLN A 13 0.22 -4.82 0.05
N GLY A 14 1.57 -4.91 0.06
CA GLY A 14 2.48 -3.80 0.31
C GLY A 14 3.97 -4.13 0.12
N ASP A 15 4.75 -3.13 -0.27
CA ASP A 15 6.18 -2.96 0.07
C ASP A 15 6.30 -1.62 0.85
N GLY A 16 5.38 -1.36 1.79
CA GLY A 16 5.30 -0.11 2.57
C GLY A 16 4.47 1.03 1.96
N GLY A 17 4.07 0.92 0.68
CA GLY A 17 3.07 1.79 0.06
C GLY A 17 1.82 0.98 -0.30
N PHE A 18 0.64 1.50 0.03
CA PHE A 18 -0.67 0.90 -0.26
C PHE A 18 -0.97 0.70 -1.75
N ASN A 19 -0.07 1.13 -2.63
CA ASN A 19 -0.12 0.98 -4.08
C ASN A 19 1.29 0.71 -4.65
N SER A 20 1.89 -0.47 -4.40
CA SER A 20 3.04 -0.93 -5.22
C SER A 20 2.53 -1.87 -6.33
N PRO A 21 2.21 -1.37 -7.54
CA PRO A 21 1.48 -2.13 -8.56
C PRO A 21 2.33 -3.16 -9.33
N TYR A 22 3.52 -3.51 -8.86
CA TYR A 22 4.49 -4.24 -9.69
C TYR A 22 4.80 -5.65 -9.22
N SER A 23 3.77 -6.38 -8.77
CA SER A 23 3.92 -7.81 -8.53
C SER A 23 3.55 -8.59 -9.78
N ARG A 24 4.56 -9.18 -10.42
CA ARG A 24 4.37 -10.04 -11.59
C ARG A 24 4.13 -11.48 -11.15
N ILE A 25 3.05 -12.05 -11.66
CA ILE A 25 2.72 -13.46 -11.51
C ILE A 25 2.92 -14.11 -12.88
N VAL A 26 3.46 -15.33 -12.92
CA VAL A 26 3.70 -16.11 -14.14
C VAL A 26 3.04 -17.48 -14.01
N ALA A 27 2.54 -17.99 -15.14
CA ALA A 27 1.97 -19.32 -15.24
C ALA A 27 2.89 -20.23 -16.05
N LEU A 28 3.25 -21.36 -15.46
CA LEU A 28 4.11 -22.38 -16.06
C LEU A 28 3.39 -23.73 -16.03
N ASP A 29 3.76 -24.60 -16.95
CA ASP A 29 3.43 -26.01 -16.87
C ASP A 29 4.29 -26.67 -15.78
N ALA A 30 3.67 -27.40 -14.85
CA ALA A 30 4.38 -27.91 -13.67
C ALA A 30 5.48 -28.93 -13.99
N ASP A 31 5.35 -29.68 -15.09
CA ASP A 31 6.30 -30.72 -15.48
C ASP A 31 7.42 -30.16 -16.35
N THR A 32 7.06 -29.37 -17.36
CA THR A 32 8.01 -28.85 -18.36
C THR A 32 8.64 -27.51 -17.99
N GLN A 33 8.07 -26.82 -16.99
CA GLN A 33 8.42 -25.46 -16.57
C GLN A 33 8.34 -24.42 -17.70
N GLN A 34 7.68 -24.75 -18.81
CA GLN A 34 7.49 -23.83 -19.92
C GLN A 34 6.31 -22.88 -19.64
N PRO A 35 6.36 -21.61 -20.11
CA PRO A 35 5.25 -20.68 -19.94
C PRO A 35 3.96 -21.17 -20.59
N VAL A 36 2.85 -21.05 -19.86
CA VAL A 36 1.51 -21.40 -20.34
C VAL A 36 0.70 -20.12 -20.45
N SER A 37 0.06 -19.91 -21.60
CA SER A 37 -0.89 -18.82 -21.76
C SER A 37 -2.18 -19.19 -21.04
N VAL A 38 -2.58 -18.37 -20.07
CA VAL A 38 -3.75 -18.60 -19.21
C VAL A 38 -4.67 -17.38 -19.23
N ASN A 39 -5.92 -17.60 -18.82
CA ASN A 39 -6.87 -16.56 -18.45
C ASN A 39 -6.64 -16.15 -17.00
N TRP A 40 -6.47 -14.86 -16.76
CA TRP A 40 -6.35 -14.21 -15.46
C TRP A 40 -7.61 -13.40 -15.20
N GLN A 41 -8.32 -13.70 -14.10
CA GLN A 41 -9.57 -13.04 -13.77
C GLN A 41 -9.67 -12.83 -12.26
N TYR A 42 -9.92 -11.59 -11.82
CA TYR A 42 -10.29 -11.36 -10.44
C TYR A 42 -11.70 -11.88 -10.18
N GLU A 43 -11.90 -12.48 -9.01
CA GLU A 43 -13.22 -12.89 -8.58
C GLU A 43 -14.18 -11.69 -8.55
N GLY A 44 -15.38 -11.89 -9.12
CA GLY A 44 -16.40 -10.84 -9.25
C GLY A 44 -16.19 -9.89 -10.42
N ASP A 45 -15.04 -9.95 -11.10
CA ASP A 45 -14.78 -9.13 -12.28
C ASP A 45 -15.27 -9.81 -13.56
N SER A 46 -15.74 -9.01 -14.51
CA SER A 46 -16.16 -9.48 -15.83
C SER A 46 -15.01 -9.54 -16.83
N GLN A 47 -13.94 -8.80 -16.55
CA GLN A 47 -12.76 -8.70 -17.41
C GLN A 47 -11.84 -9.91 -17.24
N ILE A 48 -11.32 -10.41 -18.37
CA ILE A 48 -10.32 -11.47 -18.41
C ILE A 48 -9.10 -10.94 -19.15
N SER A 49 -7.94 -11.05 -18.52
CA SER A 49 -6.66 -10.81 -19.18
C SER A 49 -6.04 -12.13 -19.63
N GLN A 50 -5.46 -12.18 -20.83
CA GLN A 50 -4.79 -13.38 -21.33
C GLN A 50 -3.28 -13.16 -21.42
N GLY A 51 -2.51 -14.17 -21.02
CA GLY A 51 -1.05 -14.11 -21.14
C GLY A 51 -0.33 -15.16 -20.29
N THR A 52 0.98 -15.26 -20.48
CA THR A 52 1.86 -16.12 -19.66
C THR A 52 2.24 -15.47 -18.34
N SER A 53 1.96 -14.18 -18.19
CA SER A 53 2.20 -13.42 -16.97
C SER A 53 1.15 -12.34 -16.77
N PHE A 54 0.98 -11.90 -15.53
CA PHE A 54 -0.03 -10.93 -15.12
C PHE A 54 0.55 -9.91 -14.15
N TYR A 55 0.13 -8.66 -14.31
CA TYR A 55 0.42 -7.57 -13.38
C TYR A 55 -0.70 -7.50 -12.35
N ASP A 56 -0.42 -7.92 -11.12
CA ASP A 56 -1.40 -7.88 -10.04
C ASP A 56 -1.58 -6.44 -9.56
N HIS A 57 -2.69 -5.83 -9.95
CA HIS A 57 -3.09 -4.46 -9.61
C HIS A 57 -4.24 -4.41 -8.59
N ASN A 58 -4.80 -5.57 -8.25
CA ASN A 58 -5.85 -5.74 -7.26
C ASN A 58 -5.58 -7.01 -6.45
N SER A 59 -4.68 -6.87 -5.48
CA SER A 59 -4.34 -7.95 -4.56
C SER A 59 -5.44 -8.22 -3.52
N VAL A 60 -6.54 -7.46 -3.47
CA VAL A 60 -7.62 -7.67 -2.49
C VAL A 60 -8.64 -8.72 -2.95
N ASN A 61 -8.78 -8.93 -4.25
CA ASN A 61 -9.66 -9.98 -4.79
C ASN A 61 -8.88 -11.27 -5.04
N ARG A 62 -9.55 -12.41 -4.90
CA ARG A 62 -8.98 -13.70 -5.34
C ARG A 62 -8.73 -13.65 -6.85
N LEU A 63 -7.63 -14.24 -7.29
CA LEU A 63 -7.27 -14.31 -8.71
C LEU A 63 -7.49 -15.74 -9.18
N ILE A 64 -8.35 -15.89 -10.18
CA ILE A 64 -8.71 -17.16 -10.81
C ILE A 64 -7.86 -17.29 -12.06
N ILE A 65 -7.14 -18.41 -12.16
CA ILE A 65 -6.28 -18.75 -13.29
C ILE A 65 -6.83 -20.01 -13.96
N SER A 66 -7.15 -19.92 -15.24
CA SER A 66 -7.66 -21.06 -16.01
C SER A 66 -7.02 -21.15 -17.39
N ALA A 67 -6.87 -22.37 -17.89
CA ALA A 67 -6.44 -22.67 -19.25
C ALA A 67 -7.02 -24.01 -19.70
N ASP A 68 -7.29 -24.15 -20.99
CA ASP A 68 -7.81 -25.39 -21.55
C ASP A 68 -6.83 -26.55 -21.31
N GLY A 69 -7.36 -27.67 -20.80
CA GLY A 69 -6.55 -28.84 -20.47
C GLY A 69 -5.79 -28.75 -19.14
N TYR A 70 -5.89 -27.64 -18.40
CA TYR A 70 -5.28 -27.46 -17.08
C TYR A 70 -6.32 -27.42 -15.96
N GLN A 71 -5.94 -27.88 -14.76
CA GLN A 71 -6.72 -27.61 -13.55
C GLN A 71 -6.65 -26.12 -13.21
N SER A 72 -7.81 -25.50 -12.92
CA SER A 72 -7.85 -24.09 -12.53
C SER A 72 -7.21 -23.89 -11.15
N VAL A 73 -6.48 -22.78 -11.00
CA VAL A 73 -5.84 -22.37 -9.75
C VAL A 73 -6.53 -21.11 -9.25
N VAL A 74 -6.87 -21.08 -7.97
CA VAL A 74 -7.38 -19.86 -7.32
C VAL A 74 -6.31 -19.39 -6.35
N LEU A 75 -5.71 -18.24 -6.63
CA LEU A 75 -4.85 -17.57 -5.68
C LEU A 75 -5.73 -16.74 -4.73
N ASN A 76 -5.52 -16.93 -3.43
CA ASN A 76 -6.09 -16.05 -2.42
C ASN A 76 -5.71 -14.60 -2.68
N ALA A 77 -6.53 -13.68 -2.17
CA ALA A 77 -6.11 -12.28 -2.03
C ALA A 77 -4.69 -12.26 -1.44
N GLY A 78 -3.84 -11.32 -1.88
CA GLY A 78 -2.61 -11.03 -1.16
C GLY A 78 -2.98 -10.85 0.30
N ASN A 79 -2.30 -11.52 1.21
CA ASN A 79 -2.80 -11.65 2.57
C ASN A 79 -1.64 -11.82 3.54
N ILE A 80 -0.42 -11.47 3.12
CA ILE A 80 0.80 -11.59 3.90
C ILE A 80 1.47 -10.23 3.87
N ASP A 81 1.87 -9.73 5.04
CA ASP A 81 2.79 -8.61 5.15
C ASP A 81 3.88 -8.91 6.18
N PHE A 82 5.02 -8.24 6.05
CA PHE A 82 6.21 -8.47 6.88
C PHE A 82 6.83 -7.17 7.36
N CYS A 83 7.13 -7.10 8.66
CA CYS A 83 8.02 -6.08 9.21
C CYS A 83 9.45 -6.65 9.22
N PRO A 84 10.46 -5.98 8.64
CA PRO A 84 11.84 -6.44 8.72
C PRO A 84 12.27 -6.69 10.17
N GLY A 85 12.59 -7.94 10.50
CA GLY A 85 13.25 -8.34 11.74
C GLY A 85 12.37 -8.76 12.92
N THR A 86 11.04 -8.87 12.79
CA THR A 86 10.19 -9.17 13.97
C THR A 86 8.98 -10.08 13.71
N ILE A 87 8.00 -9.67 12.90
CA ILE A 87 6.71 -10.37 12.79
C ILE A 87 6.26 -10.48 11.33
N ILE A 88 5.77 -11.66 10.97
CA ILE A 88 4.98 -11.92 9.76
C ILE A 88 3.52 -12.00 10.18
N THR A 89 2.64 -11.21 9.55
CA THR A 89 1.20 -11.28 9.77
C THR A 89 0.49 -11.68 8.49
N VAL A 90 -0.50 -12.56 8.61
CA VAL A 90 -1.33 -12.98 7.48
C VAL A 90 -2.82 -12.90 7.80
N VAL A 91 -3.64 -12.64 6.79
CA VAL A 91 -5.10 -12.82 6.84
C VAL A 91 -5.45 -14.20 6.26
N ASN A 92 -6.05 -15.09 7.05
CA ASN A 92 -6.46 -16.41 6.55
C ASN A 92 -7.77 -16.34 5.74
N ASN A 93 -8.22 -17.49 5.20
CA ASN A 93 -9.45 -17.57 4.41
C ASN A 93 -10.72 -17.27 5.20
N ASP A 94 -10.66 -17.31 6.53
CA ASP A 94 -11.78 -17.02 7.42
C ASP A 94 -11.80 -15.53 7.82
N GLY A 95 -10.94 -14.70 7.23
CA GLY A 95 -10.83 -13.27 7.55
C GLY A 95 -10.15 -12.99 8.88
N GLN A 96 -9.35 -13.92 9.41
CA GLN A 96 -8.65 -13.75 10.69
C GLN A 96 -7.15 -13.50 10.49
N LEU A 97 -6.57 -12.67 11.34
CA LEU A 97 -5.13 -12.47 11.43
C LEU A 97 -4.45 -13.64 12.14
N LYS A 98 -3.30 -14.06 11.61
CA LYS A 98 -2.36 -15.00 12.25
C LYS A 98 -0.95 -14.42 12.18
N GLN A 99 -0.17 -14.60 13.24
CA GLN A 99 1.17 -14.03 13.35
C GLN A 99 2.23 -15.08 13.71
N TRP A 100 3.43 -14.91 13.17
CA TRP A 100 4.63 -15.68 13.50
C TRP A 100 5.86 -14.78 13.57
N GLY A 101 6.89 -15.22 14.30
CA GLY A 101 8.14 -14.48 14.43
C GLY A 101 8.59 -14.37 15.88
N ASP A 102 9.09 -13.20 16.26
CA ASP A 102 9.58 -12.93 17.60
C ASP A 102 8.43 -12.99 18.64
N LEU A 103 8.44 -14.04 19.45
CA LEU A 103 7.47 -14.30 20.50
C LEU A 103 7.44 -13.20 21.58
N SER A 104 8.52 -12.44 21.77
CA SER A 104 8.54 -11.34 22.75
C SER A 104 7.65 -10.19 22.30
N THR A 105 7.74 -9.82 21.02
CA THR A 105 6.93 -8.75 20.43
C THR A 105 5.47 -9.18 20.32
N LEU A 106 5.20 -10.44 19.93
CA LEU A 106 3.84 -10.98 19.84
C LEU A 106 3.12 -10.99 21.19
N LYS A 107 3.83 -11.30 22.28
CA LYS A 107 3.26 -11.28 23.63
C LYS A 107 3.01 -9.87 24.16
N MET A 108 3.80 -8.90 23.71
CA MET A 108 3.66 -7.51 24.14
C MET A 108 2.40 -6.87 23.55
N TYR A 109 2.06 -7.23 22.31
CA TYR A 109 0.91 -6.68 21.59
C TYR A 109 0.11 -7.78 20.86
N PRO A 110 -0.63 -8.61 21.61
CA PRO A 110 -1.44 -9.66 21.01
C PRO A 110 -2.60 -9.04 20.20
N ILE A 111 -3.00 -9.74 19.13
CA ILE A 111 -4.28 -9.49 18.48
C ILE A 111 -5.39 -9.91 19.46
N ASP A 112 -6.39 -9.06 19.62
CA ASP A 112 -7.57 -9.37 20.41
C ASP A 112 -8.43 -10.39 19.64
N GLU A 113 -8.66 -11.57 20.24
CA GLU A 113 -9.40 -12.66 19.62
C GLU A 113 -10.86 -12.29 19.31
N ASP A 114 -11.48 -11.42 20.12
CA ASP A 114 -12.86 -10.99 19.91
C ASP A 114 -12.98 -10.03 18.72
N GLU A 115 -11.89 -9.31 18.40
CA GLU A 115 -11.80 -8.38 17.27
C GLU A 115 -11.18 -9.05 16.01
N ASN A 116 -10.78 -10.33 16.13
CA ASN A 116 -10.02 -11.06 15.11
C ASN A 116 -10.91 -11.68 14.02
N HIS A 117 -11.60 -10.84 13.27
CA HIS A 117 -12.54 -11.30 12.25
C HIS A 117 -12.69 -10.29 11.10
N ASP A 118 -13.23 -10.77 9.99
CA ASP A 118 -13.65 -9.99 8.83
C ASP A 118 -12.56 -9.13 8.17
N PHE A 119 -11.28 -9.50 8.28
CA PHE A 119 -10.19 -8.79 7.61
C PHE A 119 -10.09 -9.17 6.13
N LYS A 120 -9.75 -8.17 5.30
CA LYS A 120 -9.44 -8.36 3.88
C LYS A 120 -8.05 -7.85 3.49
N LYS A 121 -7.45 -6.99 4.31
CA LYS A 121 -6.11 -6.45 4.07
C LYS A 121 -5.33 -6.29 5.37
N VAL A 122 -4.04 -6.55 5.32
CA VAL A 122 -3.13 -6.38 6.46
C VAL A 122 -1.90 -5.59 6.05
N THR A 123 -1.41 -4.78 6.99
CA THR A 123 -0.13 -4.13 6.92
C THR A 123 0.61 -4.29 8.25
N SER A 124 1.88 -4.66 8.20
CA SER A 124 2.72 -4.99 9.35
C SER A 124 4.06 -4.26 9.25
N LEU A 125 4.10 -3.05 9.80
CA LEU A 125 5.33 -2.34 10.19
C LEU A 125 5.34 -2.15 11.71
N SER A 126 6.15 -1.22 12.21
CA SER A 126 6.11 -0.79 13.61
C SER A 126 4.74 -0.23 14.02
N CYS A 127 3.99 0.39 13.08
CA CYS A 127 2.53 0.50 13.14
C CYS A 127 1.91 -0.68 12.37
N SER A 128 1.09 -1.50 13.03
CA SER A 128 0.38 -2.60 12.38
C SER A 128 -1.12 -2.33 12.34
N PHE A 129 -1.75 -2.60 11.20
CA PHE A 129 -3.20 -2.46 11.04
C PHE A 129 -3.76 -3.39 9.96
N ALA A 130 -5.06 -3.60 10.01
CA ALA A 130 -5.82 -4.38 9.05
C ALA A 130 -7.11 -3.67 8.69
N VAL A 131 -7.52 -3.80 7.43
CA VAL A 131 -8.80 -3.29 6.92
C VAL A 131 -9.80 -4.43 6.93
N ARG A 132 -10.98 -4.17 7.50
CA ARG A 132 -12.11 -5.09 7.52
C ARG A 132 -12.94 -5.06 6.24
N THR A 133 -13.79 -6.05 6.03
CA THR A 133 -14.68 -6.16 4.87
C THR A 133 -15.62 -4.97 4.77
N ASP A 134 -16.06 -4.42 5.89
CA ASP A 134 -16.87 -3.19 6.03
C ASP A 134 -16.08 -1.89 5.84
N ASN A 135 -14.78 -1.97 5.48
CA ASN A 135 -13.83 -0.86 5.35
C ASN A 135 -13.48 -0.12 6.66
N SER A 136 -13.78 -0.68 7.83
CA SER A 136 -13.21 -0.18 9.08
C SER A 136 -11.74 -0.61 9.24
N LEU A 137 -11.01 0.08 10.13
CA LEU A 137 -9.63 -0.27 10.50
C LEU A 137 -9.57 -0.93 11.87
N TYR A 138 -8.66 -1.88 11.99
CA TYR A 138 -8.18 -2.43 13.25
C TYR A 138 -6.67 -2.16 13.33
N ALA A 139 -6.19 -1.56 14.41
CA ALA A 139 -4.76 -1.40 14.66
C ALA A 139 -4.35 -2.17 15.91
N TRP A 140 -3.13 -2.70 15.90
CA TRP A 140 -2.51 -3.34 17.05
C TRP A 140 -1.01 -3.06 17.04
N GLY A 141 -0.32 -3.39 18.13
CA GLY A 141 1.10 -3.07 18.30
C GLY A 141 1.32 -1.99 19.35
N ASN A 142 2.49 -1.34 19.28
CA ASN A 142 2.86 -0.31 20.24
C ASN A 142 1.90 0.89 20.17
N PRO A 143 1.16 1.23 21.27
CA PRO A 143 0.29 2.40 21.31
C PRO A 143 1.01 3.72 21.00
N GLU A 144 2.30 3.82 21.34
CA GLU A 144 3.12 4.99 21.03
C GLU A 144 3.41 5.11 19.53
N TYR A 145 3.33 4.03 18.75
CA TYR A 145 3.70 4.02 17.32
C TYR A 145 2.51 3.73 16.41
N GLY A 146 1.29 4.10 16.83
CA GLY A 146 0.09 3.92 16.02
C GLY A 146 -0.56 2.55 16.13
N GLY A 147 -0.16 1.72 17.09
CA GLY A 147 -0.83 0.45 17.41
C GLY A 147 -2.20 0.61 18.08
N GLN A 148 -2.67 1.85 18.27
CA GLN A 148 -4.03 2.17 18.69
C GLN A 148 -4.58 3.30 17.83
N LEU A 149 -5.80 3.11 17.34
CA LEU A 149 -6.53 4.12 16.57
C LEU A 149 -7.13 5.17 17.52
N LYS A 150 -7.22 6.41 17.03
CA LYS A 150 -8.00 7.46 17.70
C LYS A 150 -9.51 7.24 17.49
N PRO A 151 -10.39 7.77 18.37
CA PRO A 151 -11.84 7.54 18.27
C PRO A 151 -12.47 7.94 16.94
N THR A 152 -12.00 9.02 16.30
CA THR A 152 -12.51 9.44 14.99
C THR A 152 -12.21 8.41 13.91
N THR A 153 -11.00 7.83 13.94
CA THR A 153 -10.57 6.81 12.98
C THR A 153 -11.29 5.48 13.20
N LEU A 154 -11.53 5.09 14.45
CA LEU A 154 -12.32 3.89 14.78
C LEU A 154 -13.74 3.93 14.22
N ALA A 155 -14.33 5.12 14.09
CA ALA A 155 -15.69 5.29 13.58
C ALA A 155 -15.77 5.31 12.03
N ARG A 156 -14.65 5.23 11.32
CA ARG A 156 -14.60 5.32 9.85
C ARG A 156 -14.91 3.98 9.20
N THR A 157 -15.75 4.01 8.17
CA THR A 157 -16.06 2.88 7.26
C THR A 157 -15.96 3.29 5.79
N ASP A 158 -15.45 4.49 5.52
CA ASP A 158 -15.30 5.08 4.20
C ASP A 158 -13.83 5.11 3.76
N ILE A 159 -12.97 4.32 4.41
CA ILE A 159 -11.52 4.29 4.21
C ILE A 159 -11.25 3.78 2.79
N ARG A 160 -10.60 4.62 1.98
CA ARG A 160 -10.24 4.31 0.60
C ARG A 160 -8.80 3.81 0.51
N GLU A 161 -7.93 4.37 1.32
CA GLU A 161 -6.50 4.05 1.32
C GLU A 161 -5.90 4.37 2.69
N VAL A 162 -4.87 3.63 3.05
CA VAL A 162 -4.16 3.81 4.33
C VAL A 162 -2.69 3.45 4.14
N MET A 163 -1.78 4.37 4.48
CA MET A 163 -0.35 4.19 4.35
C MET A 163 0.27 3.97 5.73
N PRO A 164 1.11 2.93 5.89
CA PRO A 164 1.84 2.73 7.12
C PRO A 164 3.11 3.60 7.17
N SER A 165 3.57 3.89 8.38
CA SER A 165 4.94 4.31 8.65
C SER A 165 5.45 3.60 9.90
N SER A 166 6.73 3.77 10.23
CA SER A 166 7.29 3.19 11.44
C SER A 166 6.71 3.77 12.74
N TYR A 167 5.96 4.88 12.70
CA TYR A 167 5.50 5.55 13.92
C TYR A 167 4.05 6.06 13.88
N ALA A 168 3.45 6.09 12.70
CA ALA A 168 2.10 6.59 12.46
C ALA A 168 1.44 5.88 11.28
N GLY A 169 0.12 5.97 11.20
CA GLY A 169 -0.63 5.64 9.99
C GLY A 169 -1.30 6.88 9.43
N VAL A 170 -1.38 6.98 8.09
CA VAL A 170 -2.13 8.04 7.40
C VAL A 170 -3.17 7.39 6.53
N LEU A 171 -4.42 7.80 6.61
CA LEU A 171 -5.49 7.32 5.74
C LEU A 171 -6.08 8.44 4.92
N ARG A 172 -6.67 8.07 3.78
CA ARG A 172 -7.71 8.87 3.13
C ARG A 172 -9.03 8.11 3.06
N GLY A 173 -10.11 8.83 3.30
CA GLY A 173 -11.47 8.31 3.22
C GLY A 173 -12.29 8.90 2.08
N GLY A 174 -13.60 8.78 2.19
CA GLY A 174 -14.59 9.36 1.27
C GLY A 174 -15.41 10.49 1.87
N ASN A 175 -15.32 10.71 3.18
CA ASN A 175 -16.00 11.75 3.94
C ASN A 175 -14.98 12.62 4.70
N SER A 176 -15.39 13.84 5.06
CA SER A 176 -14.59 14.74 5.90
C SER A 176 -14.42 14.20 7.34
N PRO A 177 -13.25 14.35 7.99
CA PRO A 177 -11.99 14.80 7.36
C PRO A 177 -11.51 13.76 6.35
N TYR A 178 -11.13 14.18 5.14
CA TYR A 178 -10.74 13.23 4.11
C TYR A 178 -9.44 12.53 4.45
N VAL A 179 -8.52 13.22 5.13
CA VAL A 179 -7.26 12.64 5.59
C VAL A 179 -7.27 12.59 7.11
N GLU A 180 -6.86 11.45 7.67
CA GLU A 180 -6.59 11.34 9.10
C GLU A 180 -5.23 10.69 9.31
N GLU A 181 -4.49 11.20 10.30
CA GLU A 181 -3.26 10.58 10.80
C GLU A 181 -3.45 10.15 12.27
N TRP A 182 -2.83 9.05 12.66
CA TRP A 182 -2.77 8.58 14.05
C TRP A 182 -1.39 7.98 14.37
N GLY A 183 -1.09 7.80 15.66
CA GLY A 183 0.24 7.41 16.14
C GLY A 183 1.12 8.61 16.45
N VAL A 184 2.41 8.37 16.69
CA VAL A 184 3.38 9.44 16.89
C VAL A 184 3.74 10.00 15.52
N ALA A 185 3.17 11.17 15.20
CA ALA A 185 3.68 12.03 14.14
C ALA A 185 5.19 12.20 14.39
N THR A 186 6.01 11.55 13.55
CA THR A 186 7.41 11.26 13.84
C THR A 186 8.17 12.47 14.36
N ALA A 187 8.69 12.35 15.58
CA ALA A 187 9.95 12.94 16.04
C ALA A 187 10.20 14.46 15.79
N GLY A 188 9.16 15.27 15.56
CA GLY A 188 9.36 16.70 15.24
C GLY A 188 8.13 17.63 15.21
N ASN A 189 6.96 17.22 15.75
CA ASN A 189 5.71 18.02 15.71
C ASN A 189 5.13 18.27 14.30
N TYR A 190 5.34 17.37 13.33
CA TYR A 190 4.78 17.53 11.99
C TYR A 190 3.35 16.99 11.90
N ALA A 191 2.41 17.67 12.57
CA ALA A 191 1.00 17.30 12.53
C ALA A 191 0.41 17.46 11.12
N LEU A 192 -0.56 16.59 10.78
CA LEU A 192 -1.40 16.75 9.61
C LEU A 192 -1.99 18.18 9.57
N PRO A 193 -1.72 18.97 8.51
CA PRO A 193 -2.30 20.30 8.39
C PRO A 193 -3.83 20.26 8.25
N ASP A 194 -4.53 21.14 8.96
CA ASP A 194 -6.01 21.22 8.91
C ASP A 194 -6.55 21.43 7.48
N GLU A 195 -5.81 22.20 6.66
CA GLU A 195 -6.08 22.39 5.24
C GLU A 195 -6.13 21.05 4.49
N VAL A 196 -5.12 20.20 4.67
CA VAL A 196 -5.03 18.90 3.99
C VAL A 196 -6.08 17.94 4.54
N ALA A 197 -6.33 17.98 5.86
CA ALA A 197 -7.37 17.17 6.50
C ALA A 197 -8.78 17.47 5.96
N ALA A 198 -9.03 18.72 5.56
CA ALA A 198 -10.33 19.20 5.10
C ALA A 198 -10.54 19.17 3.58
N MET A 199 -9.51 18.86 2.77
CA MET A 199 -9.65 18.69 1.32
C MET A 199 -10.66 17.58 0.99
N ASP A 200 -11.26 17.60 -0.19
CA ASP A 200 -12.18 16.54 -0.66
C ASP A 200 -11.77 15.95 -2.02
N ASN A 201 -10.67 16.45 -2.58
CA ASN A 201 -10.21 16.17 -3.92
C ASN A 201 -8.89 15.38 -3.94
N ILE A 202 -8.43 14.86 -2.78
CA ILE A 202 -7.23 14.02 -2.66
C ILE A 202 -7.50 12.64 -3.28
N VAL A 203 -6.67 12.27 -4.25
CA VAL A 203 -6.79 11.02 -5.02
C VAL A 203 -5.77 9.97 -4.61
N ASP A 204 -4.64 10.38 -4.03
CA ASP A 204 -3.57 9.48 -3.60
C ASP A 204 -2.85 10.08 -2.38
N ILE A 205 -2.36 9.22 -1.51
CA ILE A 205 -1.49 9.60 -0.38
C ILE A 205 -0.27 8.69 -0.38
N VAL A 206 0.92 9.24 -0.25
CA VAL A 206 2.15 8.45 -0.15
C VAL A 206 2.95 8.90 1.06
N CYS A 207 3.59 7.97 1.76
CA CYS A 207 4.44 8.33 2.89
C CYS A 207 5.65 7.42 3.04
N ASN A 208 6.66 7.96 3.70
CA ASN A 208 7.74 7.23 4.35
C ASN A 208 7.68 7.54 5.86
N ASP A 209 8.71 7.16 6.62
CA ASP A 209 8.75 7.41 8.07
C ASP A 209 8.65 8.89 8.45
N ASN A 210 9.15 9.80 7.62
CA ASN A 210 9.36 11.21 7.96
C ASN A 210 8.56 12.20 7.13
N VAL A 211 8.00 11.80 5.98
CA VAL A 211 7.32 12.66 5.01
C VAL A 211 6.05 11.97 4.54
N ARG A 212 4.99 12.75 4.42
CA ARG A 212 3.71 12.35 3.82
C ARG A 212 3.35 13.36 2.75
N ILE A 213 2.75 12.88 1.67
CA ILE A 213 2.37 13.69 0.51
C ILE A 213 0.98 13.28 0.07
N ALA A 214 0.09 14.25 -0.08
CA ALA A 214 -1.21 14.09 -0.71
C ALA A 214 -1.14 14.61 -2.15
N LEU A 215 -1.67 13.83 -3.09
CA LEU A 215 -1.88 14.23 -4.49
C LEU A 215 -3.37 14.50 -4.68
N THR A 216 -3.70 15.65 -5.27
CA THR A 216 -5.06 16.05 -5.58
C THR A 216 -5.44 15.71 -7.03
N SER A 217 -6.73 15.60 -7.30
CA SER A 217 -7.29 15.33 -8.64
C SER A 217 -7.00 16.42 -9.67
N ASP A 218 -6.68 17.65 -9.23
CA ASP A 218 -6.20 18.75 -10.07
C ASP A 218 -4.66 18.78 -10.19
N GLY A 219 -3.99 17.67 -9.87
CA GLY A 219 -2.57 17.47 -10.14
C GLY A 219 -1.61 18.26 -9.25
N LYS A 220 -2.09 18.77 -8.12
CA LYS A 220 -1.26 19.45 -7.10
C LYS A 220 -0.83 18.48 -6.02
N ILE A 221 0.25 18.84 -5.33
CA ILE A 221 0.77 18.07 -4.21
C ILE A 221 0.88 18.91 -2.94
N TYR A 222 0.61 18.28 -1.81
CA TYR A 222 0.75 18.88 -0.48
C TYR A 222 1.58 17.94 0.38
N ALA A 223 2.61 18.45 1.04
CA ALA A 223 3.51 17.63 1.84
C ALA A 223 3.61 18.14 3.28
N TRP A 224 3.74 17.20 4.21
CA TRP A 224 4.03 17.49 5.62
C TRP A 224 4.99 16.45 6.18
N GLY A 225 5.78 16.86 7.18
CA GLY A 225 6.88 16.05 7.72
C GLY A 225 8.21 16.79 7.73
N ASN A 226 9.30 16.02 7.72
CA ASN A 226 10.66 16.54 7.75
C ASN A 226 11.00 17.32 6.47
N PRO A 227 11.28 18.64 6.55
CA PRO A 227 11.56 19.47 5.39
C PRO A 227 12.80 19.01 4.61
N ASP A 228 13.80 18.44 5.29
CA ASP A 228 15.05 18.00 4.67
C ASP A 228 14.91 16.70 3.86
N GLU A 229 13.80 15.96 4.01
CA GLU A 229 13.58 14.65 3.41
C GLU A 229 12.45 14.64 2.36
N GLY A 230 11.91 15.81 2.03
CA GLY A 230 10.91 15.96 0.98
C GLY A 230 9.60 16.64 1.38
N ALA A 231 9.42 17.00 2.66
CA ALA A 231 8.23 17.76 3.06
C ALA A 231 8.27 19.22 2.59
N LEU A 232 9.47 19.79 2.38
CA LEU A 232 9.62 21.09 1.74
C LEU A 232 9.62 20.92 0.22
N ILE A 233 8.49 21.23 -0.41
CA ILE A 233 8.34 21.20 -1.87
C ILE A 233 8.94 22.49 -2.45
N PRO A 234 9.89 22.41 -3.40
CA PRO A 234 10.40 23.58 -4.12
C PRO A 234 9.31 24.37 -4.83
N ASP A 235 9.40 25.71 -4.87
CA ASP A 235 8.37 26.59 -5.42
C ASP A 235 7.98 26.26 -6.88
N ASP A 236 8.95 25.86 -7.71
CA ASP A 236 8.74 25.47 -9.10
C ASP A 236 7.96 24.15 -9.24
N ILE A 237 8.10 23.24 -8.26
CA ILE A 237 7.34 21.99 -8.19
C ILE A 237 5.97 22.24 -7.55
N ALA A 238 5.89 23.07 -6.51
CA ALA A 238 4.63 23.43 -5.83
C ALA A 238 3.66 24.17 -6.75
N ALA A 239 4.17 24.86 -7.78
CA ALA A 239 3.38 25.53 -8.79
C ALA A 239 2.80 24.59 -9.87
N LEU A 240 3.18 23.31 -9.90
CA LEU A 240 2.66 22.34 -10.86
C LEU A 240 1.21 21.92 -10.52
N ASP A 241 0.42 21.72 -11.57
CA ASP A 241 -0.98 21.26 -11.56
C ASP A 241 -1.20 20.06 -12.49
N ASP A 242 -0.11 19.40 -12.89
CA ASP A 242 -0.11 18.30 -13.85
C ASP A 242 0.57 17.03 -13.33
N ILE A 243 0.77 16.93 -12.01
CA ILE A 243 1.31 15.72 -11.38
C ILE A 243 0.26 14.61 -11.42
N VAL A 244 0.66 13.41 -11.85
CA VAL A 244 -0.22 12.25 -11.98
C VAL A 244 0.18 11.08 -11.07
N ALA A 245 1.40 11.09 -10.53
CA ALA A 245 1.84 10.12 -9.54
C ALA A 245 2.99 10.69 -8.70
N VAL A 246 3.07 10.28 -7.44
CA VAL A 246 4.16 10.63 -6.53
C VAL A 246 4.74 9.36 -5.94
N TYR A 247 6.06 9.30 -5.80
CA TYR A 247 6.76 8.21 -5.14
C TYR A 247 7.76 8.76 -4.14
N VAL A 248 7.83 8.12 -2.99
CA VAL A 248 8.73 8.47 -1.90
C VAL A 248 9.72 7.32 -1.68
N ASN A 249 10.97 7.66 -1.45
CA ASN A 249 11.95 6.74 -0.88
C ASN A 249 12.35 7.23 0.53
N ALA A 250 13.37 6.65 1.16
CA ALA A 250 13.76 7.00 2.52
C ALA A 250 14.09 8.48 2.74
N MET A 251 14.55 9.23 1.72
CA MET A 251 15.02 10.63 1.89
C MET A 251 14.71 11.56 0.70
N SER A 252 14.02 11.08 -0.31
CA SER A 252 13.74 11.82 -1.54
C SER A 252 12.38 11.46 -2.10
N VAL A 253 11.86 12.37 -2.91
CA VAL A 253 10.56 12.26 -3.56
C VAL A 253 10.76 12.44 -5.05
N CYS A 254 10.05 11.66 -5.86
CA CYS A 254 9.86 11.96 -7.27
C CYS A 254 8.38 12.04 -7.62
N ALA A 255 8.05 12.89 -8.59
CA ALA A 255 6.71 13.02 -9.12
C ALA A 255 6.73 12.89 -10.64
N LEU A 256 5.78 12.12 -11.18
CA LEU A 256 5.54 11.98 -12.60
C LEU A 256 4.48 12.99 -13.03
N ARG A 257 4.78 13.73 -14.09
CA ARG A 257 3.86 14.69 -14.72
C ARG A 257 3.10 14.02 -15.85
N SER A 258 1.89 14.51 -16.16
CA SER A 258 1.09 14.06 -17.31
C SER A 258 1.80 14.22 -18.65
N THR A 259 2.79 15.12 -18.71
CA THR A 259 3.70 15.34 -19.84
C THR A 259 4.74 14.22 -20.02
N GLY A 260 4.83 13.26 -19.10
CA GLY A 260 5.86 12.22 -19.05
C GLY A 260 7.17 12.68 -18.41
N GLN A 261 7.27 13.94 -17.97
CA GLN A 261 8.44 14.45 -17.26
C GLN A 261 8.45 14.02 -15.79
N ILE A 262 9.64 13.88 -15.22
CA ILE A 262 9.84 13.53 -13.81
C ILE A 262 10.53 14.69 -13.11
N VAL A 263 10.01 15.08 -11.94
CA VAL A 263 10.65 16.04 -11.02
C VAL A 263 11.05 15.32 -9.73
N VAL A 264 12.15 15.75 -9.10
CA VAL A 264 12.74 15.07 -7.92
C VAL A 264 13.22 16.11 -6.91
N TRP A 265 12.94 15.90 -5.62
CA TRP A 265 13.40 16.74 -4.52
C TRP A 265 13.64 15.93 -3.23
N GLY A 266 14.05 16.61 -2.15
CA GLY A 266 14.44 16.00 -0.88
C GLY A 266 15.94 16.07 -0.62
N ARG A 267 16.45 15.21 0.29
CA ARG A 267 17.84 15.25 0.73
C ARG A 267 18.77 14.98 -0.44
N ARG A 268 19.65 15.95 -0.72
CA ARG A 268 20.53 16.02 -1.90
C ARG A 268 20.95 14.64 -2.42
N PRO A 269 20.67 14.28 -3.69
CA PRO A 269 21.40 13.18 -4.29
C PRO A 269 22.88 13.54 -4.28
N ARG A 270 23.75 12.60 -3.90
CA ARG A 270 25.20 12.73 -4.10
C ARG A 270 25.60 12.78 -5.59
N VAL A 271 24.65 12.91 -6.51
CA VAL A 271 24.90 13.04 -7.94
C VAL A 271 23.92 14.06 -8.51
N ALA A 272 24.44 15.21 -8.91
CA ALA A 272 23.75 16.12 -9.82
C ALA A 272 23.58 15.40 -11.16
N PHE A 273 22.40 15.43 -11.75
CA PHE A 273 22.14 15.79 -13.15
C PHE A 273 20.64 15.67 -13.42
N PHE A 274 20.04 16.77 -13.85
CA PHE A 274 18.80 16.72 -14.62
C PHE A 274 19.07 15.88 -15.87
N GLN A 275 18.44 14.73 -15.97
CA GLN A 275 18.16 14.15 -17.27
C GLN A 275 16.72 13.67 -17.26
N THR A 276 15.90 14.35 -18.05
CA THR A 276 14.58 13.92 -18.46
C THR A 276 14.68 12.47 -18.93
N ILE A 277 14.20 11.51 -18.13
CA ILE A 277 13.93 10.17 -18.64
C ILE A 277 12.60 10.29 -19.39
N LEU A 278 12.67 10.57 -20.69
CA LEU A 278 11.54 10.35 -21.59
C LEU A 278 11.38 8.83 -21.72
N LEU A 279 10.35 8.27 -21.08
CA LEU A 279 9.85 6.95 -21.46
C LEU A 279 9.12 7.14 -22.80
N HIS A 280 9.73 6.65 -23.88
CA HIS A 280 9.11 6.50 -25.20
C HIS A 280 8.54 5.09 -25.34
#